data_AF-A0A453KK59-F1
#
_entry.id   AF-A0A453KK59-F1
#
_cell.length_a   1.000
_cell.length_b   1.000
_cell.length_c   1.000
_cell.angle_alpha   90.00
_cell.angle_beta   90.00
_cell.angle_gamma   90.00
#
_symmetry.space_group_name_H-M   'P 1'
#
loop_
_entity.id
_entity.type
_entity.pdbx_description
1 polymer ?
#
loop_
_entity_poly.entity_id
_entity_poly.type
_entity_poly.pdbx_seq_one_letter_code
_entity_poly.pdbx_strand_id
1 'polypeptide(L)'
;VPPAAAHRRRLRPSASGREVVSQCLKCEINQDRPMGALRIGHSQGNLPRHGSKNLLTPAAAISVEQVEVSTYLPKGDMWSVHKFGGTCMGTPQRIQNVADVVLGDSSERKLIIVSAMSKVTDMMYSLVHKAQSRDDSYTEELDKVFEKHMAAAKDLLDGENLARFLSELHSDISNLRAMLRAIYIAGHATESFSEFVVGHGELWSSQMLSYAVQKSGASCSWMDTREVLVVKPSGPDMVDPDYEESEKRLEKWFSRQPAEIIVATGFIASTAENIPTTLKRDGSDFSAAIIGSLVRARQVTIWTDVDGVFSADPRKVSEAVILSTLSYQEAWEMSYFGANVLHPRTIIPVMKDNIPIVIRNMFNLSAPGTVICKQPANEDADLDACVKSFATIDKLALVNVEGTGMAGVPGTSSAIFSAVKEVGANVIMISQASSEHSICFAVPEKEVAAVSAALHVRFREALAAGRLSKVEVIHDCSILAAVGLRMASTPGVSAILFDALAKANINVRAIAQGCSEYNITVVLKQEDCVRALRAAHSRFFLSKTTLAIGVIGPGLIGATLLNQLRDQVAILKENMNIDVRVIGITGASTMLLSET
;
A
#
# COMPACT_ATOMS: atom_id res chain seq x y z
N VAL A 1 4.31 -70.30 -17.87
CA VAL A 1 3.98 -71.52 -17.09
C VAL A 1 5.31 -72.20 -16.74
N PRO A 2 5.53 -72.56 -15.46
CA PRO A 2 6.81 -72.48 -14.70
C PRO A 2 7.50 -73.88 -14.66
N PRO A 3 8.44 -74.32 -13.76
CA PRO A 3 8.71 -74.01 -12.32
C PRO A 3 10.21 -73.73 -12.00
N ALA A 4 10.67 -73.17 -10.86
CA ALA A 4 10.40 -73.25 -9.41
C ALA A 4 11.01 -74.46 -8.66
N ALA A 5 11.87 -74.15 -7.67
CA ALA A 5 12.24 -74.86 -6.40
C ALA A 5 13.79 -74.87 -6.18
N ALA A 6 14.43 -74.26 -5.15
CA ALA A 6 14.25 -74.14 -3.69
C ALA A 6 14.98 -75.22 -2.86
N HIS A 7 16.05 -74.84 -2.14
CA HIS A 7 16.41 -75.18 -0.74
C HIS A 7 17.79 -74.57 -0.34
N ARG A 8 17.87 -73.59 0.58
CA ARG A 8 17.90 -73.61 2.07
C ARG A 8 19.27 -73.94 2.72
N ARG A 9 19.83 -72.97 3.46
CA ARG A 9 20.49 -73.06 4.79
C ARG A 9 20.66 -71.62 5.38
N ARG A 10 19.97 -71.26 6.49
CA ARG A 10 20.44 -71.10 7.90
C ARG A 10 21.41 -69.90 8.09
N LEU A 11 21.32 -68.92 9.03
CA LEU A 11 20.69 -68.74 10.36
C LEU A 11 20.60 -67.23 10.75
N ARG A 12 19.45 -66.81 11.32
CA ARG A 12 19.13 -65.84 12.42
C ARG A 12 19.75 -64.40 12.59
N PRO A 13 19.03 -63.48 13.30
CA PRO A 13 18.89 -62.07 12.90
C PRO A 13 19.26 -61.00 13.97
N SER A 14 19.31 -59.72 13.57
CA SER A 14 19.13 -58.55 14.44
C SER A 14 18.00 -57.64 13.90
N ALA A 15 17.02 -57.39 14.76
CA ALA A 15 15.96 -56.37 14.64
C ALA A 15 16.54 -54.98 14.99
N SER A 16 15.94 -53.81 14.73
CA SER A 16 14.53 -53.41 14.66
C SER A 16 14.45 -51.98 14.09
N GLY A 17 13.41 -51.65 13.33
CA GLY A 17 13.06 -50.27 12.96
C GLY A 17 12.08 -49.59 13.92
N ARG A 18 11.76 -48.31 13.63
CA ARG A 18 10.48 -47.58 13.88
C ARG A 18 10.65 -46.10 13.46
N GLU A 19 9.84 -45.61 12.52
CA GLU A 19 8.62 -44.79 12.72
C GLU A 19 8.90 -43.41 13.33
N VAL A 20 8.68 -42.36 12.52
CA VAL A 20 8.72 -40.95 12.94
C VAL A 20 7.28 -40.44 12.97
N VAL A 21 6.80 -40.10 14.17
CA VAL A 21 5.52 -39.43 14.41
C VAL A 21 5.79 -38.08 15.09
N SER A 22 5.10 -37.07 14.58
CA SER A 22 4.88 -35.71 15.08
C SER A 22 4.75 -35.58 16.62
N GLN A 23 5.35 -34.53 17.21
CA GLN A 23 4.69 -33.77 18.30
C GLN A 23 5.31 -32.40 18.61
N CYS A 24 4.40 -31.48 18.93
CA CYS A 24 4.50 -30.09 19.39
C CYS A 24 5.58 -29.78 20.44
N LEU A 25 6.19 -28.59 20.34
CA LEU A 25 6.82 -27.91 21.48
C LEU A 25 5.82 -26.95 22.14
N LYS A 26 5.54 -27.20 23.43
CA LYS A 26 4.98 -26.24 24.39
C LYS A 26 6.05 -25.89 25.43
N CYS A 27 5.96 -24.64 25.91
CA CYS A 27 6.71 -24.02 27.00
C CYS A 27 6.66 -24.77 28.33
N GLU A 28 7.72 -24.65 29.14
CA GLU A 28 7.71 -24.53 30.61
C GLU A 28 9.13 -24.09 31.07
N ILE A 29 9.28 -22.89 31.64
CA ILE A 29 9.46 -22.57 33.07
C ILE A 29 10.63 -23.32 33.74
N ASN A 30 11.66 -22.59 34.15
CA ASN A 30 12.59 -23.05 35.18
C ASN A 30 13.04 -21.87 36.07
N GLN A 31 12.60 -21.92 37.33
CA GLN A 31 13.22 -21.23 38.47
C GLN A 31 14.23 -22.21 39.08
N ASP A 32 15.40 -21.73 39.51
CA ASP A 32 15.95 -22.10 40.83
C ASP A 32 17.20 -21.30 41.22
N ARG A 33 17.22 -20.87 42.49
CA ARG A 33 18.36 -20.25 43.21
C ARG A 33 19.27 -21.33 43.81
N PRO A 34 20.48 -20.94 44.27
CA PRO A 34 20.77 -21.19 45.69
C PRO A 34 21.51 -20.07 46.44
N MET A 35 21.45 -20.15 47.77
CA MET A 35 22.04 -19.28 48.81
C MET A 35 23.23 -19.96 49.53
N GLY A 36 24.17 -19.16 50.06
CA GLY A 36 25.19 -19.51 51.08
C GLY A 36 26.65 -19.34 50.58
N ALA A 37 27.63 -18.75 51.28
CA ALA A 37 27.77 -18.38 52.69
C ALA A 37 28.95 -17.39 52.93
N LEU A 38 28.80 -16.56 53.98
CA LEU A 38 29.76 -16.04 55.00
C LEU A 38 31.28 -15.95 54.76
N ARG A 39 31.86 -14.76 55.10
CA ARG A 39 33.11 -14.52 55.90
C ARG A 39 33.14 -13.03 56.34
N ILE A 40 32.88 -12.69 57.60
CA ILE A 40 33.76 -12.47 58.80
C ILE A 40 34.70 -11.24 58.73
N GLY A 41 34.58 -10.37 59.75
CA GLY A 41 35.66 -9.52 60.32
C GLY A 41 35.26 -8.04 60.49
N HIS A 42 34.68 -7.63 61.63
CA HIS A 42 35.33 -6.90 62.76
C HIS A 42 35.90 -5.52 62.37
N SER A 43 35.67 -4.40 63.06
CA SER A 43 35.51 -4.17 64.51
C SER A 43 35.03 -2.73 64.82
N GLN A 44 34.39 -2.58 66.00
CA GLN A 44 34.38 -1.41 66.92
C GLN A 44 33.84 -0.05 66.40
N GLY A 45 32.98 0.70 67.08
CA GLY A 45 32.55 0.71 68.48
C GLY A 45 32.43 2.17 68.94
N ASN A 46 31.31 2.50 69.60
CA ASN A 46 31.06 3.63 70.51
C ASN A 46 30.77 5.05 69.98
N LEU A 47 29.49 5.41 70.10
CA LEU A 47 28.99 6.70 70.65
C LEU A 47 29.49 6.89 72.11
N PRO A 48 29.61 8.11 72.69
CA PRO A 48 28.46 9.02 72.90
C PRO A 48 28.69 10.56 73.09
N ARG A 49 27.57 11.29 72.94
CA ARG A 49 27.05 12.48 73.67
C ARG A 49 27.83 13.83 73.81
N HIS A 50 27.01 14.88 73.59
CA HIS A 50 26.91 16.21 74.23
C HIS A 50 27.81 17.39 73.80
N GLY A 51 27.15 18.51 73.45
CA GLY A 51 27.50 19.84 73.99
C GLY A 51 27.67 21.01 73.00
N SER A 52 26.62 21.83 72.86
CA SER A 52 26.56 23.30 72.70
C SER A 52 27.63 24.08 71.89
N LYS A 53 27.18 24.87 70.88
CA LYS A 53 27.04 26.36 70.89
C LYS A 53 26.89 26.97 69.48
N ASN A 54 25.86 27.81 69.35
CA ASN A 54 25.65 29.03 68.53
C ASN A 54 26.45 29.26 67.23
N LEU A 55 25.71 29.52 66.13
CA LEU A 55 25.90 30.67 65.24
C LEU A 55 24.63 30.91 64.38
N LEU A 56 24.09 32.14 64.44
CA LEU A 56 23.14 32.75 63.47
C LEU A 56 23.86 32.87 62.09
N THR A 57 23.30 32.76 60.88
CA THR A 57 22.10 33.24 60.13
C THR A 57 22.19 32.63 58.69
N PRO A 58 21.36 32.91 57.65
CA PRO A 58 19.99 33.44 57.53
C PRO A 58 19.04 32.52 56.73
N ALA A 59 17.77 32.95 56.58
CA ALA A 59 16.68 32.31 55.85
C ALA A 59 17.04 31.88 54.40
N ALA A 60 16.93 30.58 54.13
CA ALA A 60 16.89 30.05 52.78
C ALA A 60 15.48 30.20 52.20
N ALA A 61 15.40 30.84 51.05
CA ALA A 61 14.22 30.98 50.24
C ALA A 61 13.56 29.61 50.00
N ILE A 62 12.26 29.53 50.23
CA ILE A 62 11.43 28.43 49.75
C ILE A 62 11.35 28.62 48.24
N SER A 63 12.20 27.88 47.51
CA SER A 63 12.05 27.67 46.08
C SER A 63 10.70 26.99 45.89
N VAL A 64 9.77 27.68 45.24
CA VAL A 64 8.58 27.05 44.70
C VAL A 64 9.08 26.05 43.65
N GLU A 65 9.12 24.77 44.00
CA GLU A 65 9.24 23.70 43.01
C GLU A 65 8.08 23.89 42.04
N GLN A 66 8.40 24.42 40.85
CA GLN A 66 7.54 24.28 39.70
C GLN A 66 7.37 22.78 39.48
N VAL A 67 6.19 22.28 39.81
CA VAL A 67 5.75 20.96 39.39
C VAL A 67 5.72 21.02 37.85
N GLU A 68 6.81 20.57 37.22
CA GLU A 68 6.79 20.24 35.79
C GLU A 68 5.75 19.14 35.62
N VAL A 69 4.54 19.54 35.22
CA VAL A 69 3.54 18.60 34.73
C VAL A 69 4.12 18.06 33.43
N SER A 70 4.82 16.93 33.53
CA SER A 70 5.23 16.12 32.40
C SER A 70 3.97 15.68 31.65
N THR A 71 3.58 16.47 30.64
CA THR A 71 2.52 16.09 29.69
C THR A 71 3.09 15.02 28.78
N TYR A 72 3.01 13.77 29.25
CA TYR A 72 3.33 12.59 28.47
C TYR A 72 2.38 12.50 27.25
N LEU A 73 2.92 12.15 26.09
CA LEU A 73 2.10 11.87 24.90
C LEU A 73 1.24 10.62 25.18
N PRO A 74 -0.09 10.74 25.30
CA PRO A 74 -0.90 9.55 25.50
C PRO A 74 -0.83 8.66 24.26
N LYS A 75 -0.83 7.35 24.43
CA LYS A 75 -0.79 6.35 23.34
C LYS A 75 -1.94 5.38 23.51
N GLY A 76 -2.52 4.91 22.40
CA GLY A 76 -3.61 3.93 22.41
C GLY A 76 -4.90 4.41 21.74
N ASP A 77 -5.99 3.71 22.05
CA ASP A 77 -7.26 3.75 21.33
C ASP A 77 -8.01 5.09 21.35
N MET A 78 -7.53 6.07 22.12
CA MET A 78 -8.07 7.44 22.11
C MET A 78 -7.72 8.22 20.84
N TRP A 79 -6.65 7.82 20.13
CA TRP A 79 -6.23 8.47 18.90
C TRP A 79 -6.92 7.86 17.68
N SER A 80 -7.52 8.72 16.87
CA SER A 80 -7.85 8.42 15.49
C SER A 80 -6.94 9.21 14.56
N VAL A 81 -6.29 8.53 13.63
CA VAL A 81 -5.48 9.17 12.59
C VAL A 81 -6.30 9.24 11.31
N HIS A 82 -6.35 10.40 10.66
CA HIS A 82 -7.02 10.59 9.38
C HIS A 82 -6.06 11.17 8.36
N LYS A 83 -6.03 10.61 7.16
CA LYS A 83 -5.30 11.14 6.02
C LYS A 83 -6.27 11.66 4.98
N PHE A 84 -6.11 12.91 4.55
CA PHE A 84 -6.86 13.48 3.44
C PHE A 84 -5.94 13.71 2.22
N GLY A 85 -6.27 13.08 1.09
CA GLY A 85 -5.51 13.21 -0.15
C GLY A 85 -5.68 14.57 -0.83
N GLY A 86 -4.87 14.84 -1.86
CA GLY A 86 -4.91 16.14 -2.56
C GLY A 86 -6.24 16.44 -3.26
N THR A 87 -7.01 15.42 -3.66
CA THR A 87 -8.37 15.59 -4.17
C THR A 87 -9.32 16.11 -3.08
N CYS A 88 -9.18 15.63 -1.84
CA CYS A 88 -9.90 16.13 -0.66
C CYS A 88 -9.49 17.56 -0.29
N MET A 89 -8.27 17.98 -0.63
CA MET A 89 -7.74 19.33 -0.33
C MET A 89 -7.80 20.30 -1.53
N GLY A 90 -8.49 19.93 -2.62
CA GLY A 90 -8.33 20.60 -3.92
C GLY A 90 -8.87 22.02 -4.04
N THR A 91 -9.79 22.44 -3.17
CA THR A 91 -10.49 23.75 -3.22
C THR A 91 -10.87 24.20 -1.81
N PRO A 92 -11.08 25.51 -1.56
CA PRO A 92 -11.50 26.04 -0.25
C PRO A 92 -12.71 25.31 0.34
N GLN A 93 -13.76 25.09 -0.47
CA GLN A 93 -14.95 24.36 -0.02
C GLN A 93 -14.64 22.94 0.43
N ARG A 94 -13.72 22.24 -0.25
CA ARG A 94 -13.32 20.89 0.15
C ARG A 94 -12.49 20.89 1.43
N ILE A 95 -11.62 21.88 1.61
CA ILE A 95 -10.88 22.07 2.88
C ILE A 95 -11.87 22.33 4.03
N GLN A 96 -12.90 23.14 3.81
CA GLN A 96 -13.97 23.34 4.79
C GLN A 96 -14.71 22.03 5.10
N ASN A 97 -15.09 21.26 4.08
CA ASN A 97 -15.73 19.95 4.30
C ASN A 97 -14.83 19.02 5.13
N VAL A 98 -13.50 19.05 4.91
CA VAL A 98 -12.53 18.28 5.72
C VAL A 98 -12.54 18.75 7.17
N ALA A 99 -12.55 20.07 7.41
CA ALA A 99 -12.69 20.61 8.76
C ALA A 99 -13.98 20.13 9.43
N ASP A 100 -15.12 20.12 8.71
CA ASP A 100 -16.40 19.65 9.24
C ASP A 100 -16.37 18.16 9.61
N VAL A 101 -15.72 17.32 8.79
CA VAL A 101 -15.53 15.89 9.09
C VAL A 101 -14.65 15.70 10.34
N VAL A 102 -13.57 16.47 10.46
CA VAL A 102 -12.68 16.42 11.64
C VAL A 102 -13.41 16.85 12.91
N LEU A 103 -14.24 17.90 12.84
CA LEU A 103 -15.02 18.40 13.96
C LEU A 103 -16.16 17.44 14.35
N GLY A 104 -16.76 16.76 13.37
CA GLY A 104 -17.82 15.77 13.58
C GLY A 104 -17.36 14.41 14.09
N ASP A 105 -16.06 14.09 14.00
CA ASP A 105 -15.51 12.86 14.55
C ASP A 105 -15.59 12.84 16.08
N SER A 106 -16.06 11.75 16.68
CA SER A 106 -16.28 11.66 18.13
C SER A 106 -15.07 11.17 18.93
N SER A 107 -13.91 10.95 18.29
CA SER A 107 -12.69 10.49 18.95
C SER A 107 -12.16 11.57 19.89
N GLU A 108 -11.64 11.15 21.04
CA GLU A 108 -11.06 12.06 22.05
C GLU A 108 -9.88 12.84 21.47
N ARG A 109 -9.01 12.17 20.70
CA ARG A 109 -7.86 12.80 20.05
C ARG A 109 -7.78 12.43 18.59
N LYS A 110 -7.39 13.41 17.78
CA LYS A 110 -7.40 13.33 16.32
C LYS A 110 -6.07 13.82 15.79
N LEU A 111 -5.46 13.04 14.91
CA LEU A 111 -4.27 13.46 14.17
C LEU A 111 -4.56 13.43 12.68
N ILE A 112 -4.55 14.60 12.08
CA ILE A 112 -5.02 14.86 10.73
C ILE A 112 -3.83 15.11 9.82
N ILE A 113 -3.53 14.15 8.95
CA ILE A 113 -2.49 14.24 7.94
C ILE A 113 -3.10 14.71 6.62
N VAL A 114 -2.49 15.72 6.00
CA VAL A 114 -2.96 16.20 4.69
C VAL A 114 -1.86 16.24 3.65
N SER A 115 -2.24 15.91 2.41
CA SER A 115 -1.42 16.19 1.23
C SER A 115 -1.61 17.64 0.77
N ALA A 116 -0.71 18.12 -0.09
CA ALA A 116 -0.90 19.36 -0.82
C ALA A 116 -2.24 19.40 -1.55
N MET A 117 -2.71 20.61 -1.86
CA MET A 117 -3.89 20.78 -2.70
C MET A 117 -3.69 20.08 -4.05
N SER A 118 -4.79 19.59 -4.64
CA SER A 118 -4.78 18.88 -5.92
C SER A 118 -3.89 19.57 -6.98
N LYS A 119 -2.98 18.77 -7.56
CA LYS A 119 -1.97 19.11 -8.58
C LYS A 119 -0.81 19.99 -8.12
N VAL A 120 -0.78 20.47 -6.87
CA VAL A 120 0.32 21.34 -6.40
C VAL A 120 1.65 20.60 -6.40
N THR A 121 1.72 19.37 -5.89
CA THR A 121 2.96 18.57 -5.89
C THR A 121 3.55 18.45 -7.31
N ASP A 122 2.72 18.18 -8.32
CA ASP A 122 3.13 18.12 -9.73
C ASP A 122 3.64 19.47 -10.25
N MET A 123 2.96 20.57 -9.90
CA MET A 123 3.42 21.92 -10.21
C MET A 123 4.79 22.20 -9.56
N MET A 124 5.01 21.78 -8.32
CA MET A 124 6.28 22.00 -7.64
C MET A 124 7.43 21.19 -8.28
N TYR A 125 7.19 19.95 -8.71
CA TYR A 125 8.17 19.20 -9.49
C TYR A 125 8.45 19.85 -10.85
N SER A 126 7.41 20.33 -11.53
CA SER A 126 7.52 21.07 -12.79
C SER A 126 8.38 22.33 -12.64
N LEU A 127 8.22 23.08 -11.54
CA LEU A 127 9.05 24.25 -11.23
C LEU A 127 10.54 23.89 -11.16
N VAL A 128 10.87 22.83 -10.42
CA VAL A 128 12.26 22.37 -10.28
C VAL A 128 12.82 21.95 -11.63
N HIS A 129 12.06 21.16 -12.40
CA HIS A 129 12.48 20.70 -13.72
C HIS A 129 12.73 21.88 -14.68
N LYS A 130 11.81 22.84 -14.75
CA LYS A 130 11.94 24.03 -15.61
C LYS A 130 13.11 24.91 -15.22
N ALA A 131 13.30 25.15 -13.92
CA ALA A 131 14.46 25.87 -13.43
C ALA A 131 15.74 25.12 -13.86
N GLN A 132 15.83 23.81 -13.63
CA GLN A 132 16.97 22.98 -14.02
C GLN A 132 17.24 23.02 -15.53
N SER A 133 16.20 23.00 -16.36
CA SER A 133 16.31 23.07 -17.83
C SER A 133 16.51 24.49 -18.36
N ARG A 134 16.68 25.49 -17.49
CA ARG A 134 16.81 26.92 -17.84
C ARG A 134 15.64 27.45 -18.67
N ASP A 135 14.44 26.96 -18.39
CA ASP A 135 13.20 27.46 -18.95
C ASP A 135 12.69 28.62 -18.08
N ASP A 136 12.70 29.84 -18.62
CA ASP A 136 12.29 31.06 -17.91
C ASP A 136 10.84 31.04 -17.39
N SER A 137 9.99 30.16 -17.96
CA SER A 137 8.58 30.02 -17.56
C SER A 137 8.38 29.46 -16.14
N TYR A 138 9.45 29.01 -15.45
CA TYR A 138 9.35 28.61 -14.03
C TYR A 138 8.85 29.76 -13.14
N THR A 139 9.15 31.01 -13.50
CA THR A 139 8.73 32.20 -12.75
C THR A 139 7.22 32.40 -12.79
N GLU A 140 6.63 32.35 -13.99
CA GLU A 140 5.17 32.43 -14.18
C GLU A 140 4.44 31.27 -13.51
N GLU A 141 5.03 30.08 -13.51
CA GLU A 141 4.45 28.91 -12.85
C GLU A 141 4.50 29.03 -11.32
N LEU A 142 5.54 29.65 -10.76
CA LEU A 142 5.63 29.93 -9.33
C LEU A 142 4.56 30.94 -8.92
N ASP A 143 4.32 31.96 -9.75
CA ASP A 143 3.27 32.95 -9.52
C ASP A 143 1.88 32.28 -9.58
N LYS A 144 1.66 31.30 -10.47
CA LYS A 144 0.42 30.50 -10.47
C LYS A 144 0.23 29.69 -9.19
N VAL A 145 1.32 29.13 -8.63
CA VAL A 145 1.26 28.44 -7.32
C VAL A 145 0.88 29.43 -6.23
N PHE A 146 1.51 30.60 -6.19
CA PHE A 146 1.19 31.66 -5.24
C PHE A 146 -0.28 32.10 -5.32
N GLU A 147 -0.76 32.45 -6.51
CA GLU A 147 -2.14 32.90 -6.73
C GLU A 147 -3.16 31.83 -6.33
N LYS A 148 -2.90 30.56 -6.63
CA LYS A 148 -3.77 29.44 -6.23
C LYS A 148 -3.94 29.37 -4.71
N HIS A 149 -2.86 29.49 -3.94
CA HIS A 149 -2.91 29.41 -2.48
C HIS A 149 -3.44 30.71 -1.85
N MET A 150 -3.07 31.87 -2.39
CA MET A 150 -3.59 33.16 -1.93
C MET A 150 -5.12 33.23 -2.11
N ALA A 151 -5.63 32.85 -3.28
CA ALA A 151 -7.07 32.83 -3.54
C ALA A 151 -7.78 31.88 -2.58
N ALA A 152 -7.23 30.67 -2.40
CA ALA A 152 -7.81 29.69 -1.50
C ALA A 152 -7.86 30.16 -0.04
N ALA A 153 -6.79 30.81 0.43
CA ALA A 153 -6.72 31.36 1.77
C ALA A 153 -7.71 32.51 1.98
N LYS A 154 -7.88 33.40 1.00
CA LYS A 154 -8.84 34.52 1.08
C LYS A 154 -10.29 34.04 1.16
N ASP A 155 -10.60 32.93 0.52
CA ASP A 155 -11.94 32.33 0.55
C ASP A 155 -12.21 31.58 1.87
N LEU A 156 -11.19 30.99 2.47
CA LEU A 156 -11.31 30.12 3.65
C LEU A 156 -11.11 30.86 4.99
N LEU A 157 -10.18 31.82 5.02
CA LEU A 157 -9.65 32.43 6.23
C LEU A 157 -10.01 33.92 6.32
N ASP A 158 -9.99 34.45 7.54
CA ASP A 158 -10.27 35.85 7.85
C ASP A 158 -9.40 36.35 9.02
N GLY A 159 -9.40 37.67 9.20
CA GLY A 159 -8.73 38.34 10.32
C GLY A 159 -7.22 38.06 10.42
N GLU A 160 -6.77 37.79 11.64
CA GLU A 160 -5.36 37.59 11.97
C GLU A 160 -4.78 36.32 11.32
N ASN A 161 -5.57 35.24 11.22
CA ASN A 161 -5.14 33.99 10.61
C ASN A 161 -4.86 34.15 9.12
N LEU A 162 -5.72 34.88 8.40
CA LEU A 162 -5.48 35.21 7.00
C LEU A 162 -4.21 36.06 6.84
N ALA A 163 -4.03 37.08 7.67
CA ALA A 163 -2.86 37.95 7.61
C ALA A 163 -1.56 37.17 7.88
N ARG A 164 -1.55 36.30 8.89
CA ARG A 164 -0.42 35.43 9.24
C ARG A 164 -0.08 34.49 8.09
N PHE A 165 -1.07 33.75 7.57
CA PHE A 165 -0.87 32.82 6.45
C PHE A 165 -0.33 33.53 5.21
N LEU A 166 -0.92 34.66 4.81
CA LEU A 166 -0.45 35.39 3.64
C LEU A 166 0.97 35.91 3.82
N SER A 167 1.35 36.38 5.02
CA SER A 167 2.72 36.81 5.31
C SER A 167 3.72 35.66 5.15
N GLU A 168 3.40 34.49 5.70
CA GLU A 168 4.24 33.28 5.59
C GLU A 168 4.35 32.84 4.13
N LEU A 169 3.23 32.75 3.41
CA LEU A 169 3.19 32.38 1.99
C LEU A 169 4.05 33.31 1.13
N HIS A 170 4.00 34.63 1.33
CA HIS A 170 4.85 35.57 0.59
C HIS A 170 6.34 35.35 0.88
N SER A 171 6.69 35.13 2.15
CA SER A 171 8.07 34.83 2.56
C SER A 171 8.58 33.56 1.90
N ASP A 172 7.79 32.48 1.95
CA ASP A 172 8.14 31.19 1.34
C ASP A 172 8.30 31.31 -0.17
N ILE A 173 7.38 31.98 -0.86
CA ILE A 173 7.47 32.19 -2.31
C ILE A 173 8.71 33.02 -2.69
N SER A 174 9.09 34.01 -1.87
CA SER A 174 10.33 34.76 -2.07
C SER A 174 11.57 33.85 -1.94
N ASN A 175 11.60 33.00 -0.92
CA ASN A 175 12.69 32.04 -0.69
C ASN A 175 12.77 31.00 -1.82
N LEU A 176 11.63 30.46 -2.24
CA LEU A 176 11.52 29.52 -3.36
C LEU A 176 11.98 30.17 -4.67
N ARG A 177 11.64 31.44 -4.91
CA ARG A 177 12.11 32.18 -6.10
C ARG A 177 13.63 32.29 -6.11
N ALA A 178 14.24 32.62 -4.96
CA ALA A 178 15.70 32.67 -4.84
C ALA A 178 16.37 31.30 -5.06
N MET A 179 15.79 30.24 -4.50
CA MET A 179 16.29 28.87 -4.65
C MET A 179 16.18 28.36 -6.09
N LEU A 180 15.01 28.54 -6.73
CA LEU A 180 14.79 28.19 -8.14
C LEU A 180 15.73 28.98 -9.06
N ARG A 181 16.01 30.25 -8.74
CA ARG A 181 17.01 31.04 -9.47
C ARG A 181 18.42 30.45 -9.34
N ALA A 182 18.80 29.95 -8.16
CA ALA A 182 20.07 29.26 -7.96
C ALA A 182 20.15 27.96 -8.78
N ILE A 183 19.08 27.16 -8.78
CA ILE A 183 18.97 25.94 -9.61
C ILE A 183 19.10 26.29 -11.10
N TYR A 184 18.43 27.35 -11.55
CA TYR A 184 18.52 27.85 -12.93
C TYR A 184 19.95 28.20 -13.34
N ILE A 185 20.67 28.94 -12.49
CA ILE A 185 22.06 29.33 -12.75
C ILE A 185 22.94 28.08 -12.82
N ALA A 186 22.80 27.18 -11.84
CA ALA A 186 23.58 25.94 -11.76
C ALA A 186 23.30 24.98 -12.93
N GLY A 187 22.08 24.95 -13.46
CA GLY A 187 21.65 24.01 -14.50
C GLY A 187 21.45 22.57 -13.99
N HIS A 188 21.40 22.38 -12.68
CA HIS A 188 21.08 21.10 -12.05
C HIS A 188 20.44 21.35 -10.67
N ALA A 189 19.57 20.43 -10.25
CA ALA A 189 19.02 20.37 -8.90
C ALA A 189 19.52 19.11 -8.20
N THR A 190 19.83 19.22 -6.90
CA THR A 190 20.02 18.02 -6.07
C THR A 190 18.64 17.50 -5.65
N GLU A 191 18.59 16.23 -5.25
CA GLU A 191 17.37 15.63 -4.72
C GLU A 191 16.85 16.40 -3.50
N SER A 192 17.73 16.73 -2.55
CA SER A 192 17.38 17.51 -1.36
C SER A 192 16.77 18.87 -1.70
N PHE A 193 17.28 19.60 -2.71
CA PHE A 193 16.64 20.85 -3.14
C PHE A 193 15.27 20.62 -3.74
N SER A 194 15.13 19.57 -4.56
CA SER A 194 13.85 19.22 -5.18
C SER A 194 12.80 18.89 -4.11
N GLU A 195 13.19 18.06 -3.13
CA GLU A 195 12.35 17.66 -2.01
C GLU A 195 11.95 18.83 -1.12
N PHE A 196 12.87 19.75 -0.85
CA PHE A 196 12.58 20.98 -0.11
C PHE A 196 11.51 21.81 -0.82
N VAL A 197 11.66 22.04 -2.13
CA VAL A 197 10.68 22.81 -2.92
C VAL A 197 9.31 22.13 -2.89
N VAL A 198 9.26 20.84 -3.22
CA VAL A 198 8.00 20.09 -3.33
C VAL A 198 7.24 20.02 -2.01
N GLY A 199 7.96 19.91 -0.88
CA GLY A 199 7.34 19.82 0.45
C GLY A 199 6.53 21.04 0.90
N HIS A 200 6.63 22.19 0.22
CA HIS A 200 5.88 23.39 0.62
C HIS A 200 4.37 23.27 0.37
N GLY A 201 3.93 22.46 -0.59
CA GLY A 201 2.50 22.26 -0.84
C GLY A 201 1.76 21.71 0.39
N GLU A 202 2.41 20.81 1.11
CA GLU A 202 1.94 20.14 2.31
C GLU A 202 1.90 21.11 3.48
N LEU A 203 2.92 21.98 3.61
CA LEU A 203 2.95 23.04 4.62
C LEU A 203 1.75 23.96 4.47
N TRP A 204 1.55 24.53 3.28
CA TRP A 204 0.48 25.50 3.06
C TRP A 204 -0.92 24.89 3.24
N SER A 205 -1.15 23.68 2.73
CA SER A 205 -2.44 23.00 2.85
C SER A 205 -2.79 22.62 4.29
N SER A 206 -1.82 22.13 5.06
CA SER A 206 -2.01 21.79 6.48
C SER A 206 -2.21 23.02 7.36
N GLN A 207 -1.52 24.13 7.08
CA GLN A 207 -1.75 25.40 7.77
C GLN A 207 -3.16 25.94 7.51
N MET A 208 -3.61 25.97 6.24
CA MET A 208 -4.97 26.40 5.89
C MET A 208 -6.04 25.58 6.61
N LEU A 209 -5.90 24.25 6.65
CA LEU A 209 -6.83 23.39 7.39
C LEU A 209 -6.80 23.66 8.89
N SER A 210 -5.60 23.81 9.48
CA SER A 210 -5.48 24.13 10.92
C SER A 210 -6.23 25.41 11.27
N TYR A 211 -6.04 26.48 10.49
CA TYR A 211 -6.77 27.74 10.71
C TYR A 211 -8.29 27.60 10.50
N ALA A 212 -8.74 26.79 9.54
CA ALA A 212 -10.17 26.53 9.34
C ALA A 212 -10.80 25.77 10.52
N VAL A 213 -10.08 24.81 11.10
CA VAL A 213 -10.52 24.10 12.31
C VAL A 213 -10.55 25.04 13.52
N GLN A 214 -9.51 25.86 13.71
CA GLN A 214 -9.44 26.84 14.81
C GLN A 214 -10.56 27.89 14.72
N LYS A 215 -10.94 28.31 13.51
CA LYS A 215 -12.07 29.24 13.28
C LYS A 215 -13.39 28.72 13.86
N SER A 216 -13.54 27.40 13.96
CA SER A 216 -14.73 26.75 14.53
C SER A 216 -14.68 26.65 16.07
N GLY A 217 -13.65 27.21 16.72
CA GLY A 217 -13.49 27.26 18.17
C GLY A 217 -12.83 26.02 18.80
N ALA A 218 -12.38 25.06 18.00
CA ALA A 218 -11.72 23.85 18.49
C ALA A 218 -10.23 24.09 18.80
N SER A 219 -9.74 23.44 19.86
CA SER A 219 -8.30 23.43 20.19
C SER A 219 -7.54 22.60 19.15
N CYS A 220 -6.74 23.27 18.32
CA CYS A 220 -6.03 22.66 17.22
C CYS A 220 -4.58 23.17 17.13
N SER A 221 -3.61 22.25 17.14
CA SER A 221 -2.20 22.54 16.90
C SER A 221 -1.79 22.14 15.49
N TRP A 222 -0.88 22.90 14.89
CA TRP A 222 -0.30 22.58 13.58
C TRP A 222 1.10 21.98 13.74
N MET A 223 1.36 20.84 13.09
CA MET A 223 2.61 20.10 13.17
C MET A 223 3.28 19.99 11.79
N ASP A 224 4.47 20.58 11.67
CA ASP A 224 5.38 20.25 10.58
C ASP A 224 6.06 18.91 10.89
N THR A 225 5.77 17.88 10.10
CA THR A 225 6.32 16.54 10.31
C THR A 225 7.83 16.47 10.07
N ARG A 226 8.47 17.50 9.49
CA ARG A 226 9.94 17.58 9.44
C ARG A 226 10.56 17.75 10.83
N GLU A 227 9.83 18.29 11.80
CA GLU A 227 10.28 18.42 13.18
C GLU A 227 10.18 17.11 13.95
N VAL A 228 9.39 16.15 13.45
CA VAL A 228 9.01 14.92 14.17
C VAL A 228 9.51 13.66 13.47
N LEU A 229 9.16 13.45 12.20
CA LEU A 229 9.49 12.25 11.46
C LEU A 229 10.94 12.30 10.97
N VAL A 230 11.71 11.32 11.39
CA VAL A 230 13.10 11.12 10.96
C VAL A 230 13.19 9.87 10.10
N VAL A 231 13.89 10.00 8.97
CA VAL A 231 14.09 8.88 8.04
C VAL A 231 15.55 8.73 7.63
N LYS A 232 15.91 7.52 7.21
CA LYS A 232 17.22 7.18 6.66
C LYS A 232 17.08 6.72 5.21
N PRO A 233 17.93 7.18 4.28
CA PRO A 233 17.96 6.64 2.93
C PRO A 233 18.25 5.14 2.95
N SER A 234 17.38 4.34 2.30
CA SER A 234 17.51 2.88 2.22
C SER A 234 17.69 2.35 0.79
N GLY A 235 17.63 3.24 -0.20
CA GLY A 235 17.89 2.95 -1.60
C GLY A 235 17.46 4.10 -2.51
N PRO A 236 17.56 3.94 -3.84
CA PRO A 236 16.99 4.88 -4.79
C PRO A 236 15.48 5.00 -4.55
N ASP A 237 14.99 6.23 -4.34
CA ASP A 237 13.58 6.52 -4.05
C ASP A 237 12.98 5.77 -2.84
N MET A 238 13.81 5.35 -1.87
CA MET A 238 13.36 4.67 -0.66
C MET A 238 13.97 5.25 0.61
N VAL A 239 13.14 5.34 1.64
CA VAL A 239 13.51 5.82 2.96
C VAL A 239 12.90 4.94 4.04
N ASP A 240 13.65 4.66 5.09
CA ASP A 240 13.20 3.88 6.24
C ASP A 240 12.99 4.81 7.44
N PRO A 241 11.82 4.77 8.11
CA PRO A 241 11.59 5.57 9.30
C PRO A 241 12.47 5.14 10.48
N ASP A 242 13.10 6.12 11.13
CA ASP A 242 13.72 5.95 12.44
C ASP A 242 12.64 6.17 13.51
N TYR A 243 11.95 5.09 13.88
CA TYR A 243 10.85 5.14 14.84
C TYR A 243 11.29 5.61 16.23
N GLU A 244 12.49 5.25 16.68
CA GLU A 244 12.98 5.61 18.01
C GLU A 244 13.22 7.13 18.09
N GLU A 245 13.91 7.70 17.10
CA GLU A 245 14.13 9.15 17.06
C GLU A 245 12.81 9.90 16.80
N SER A 246 11.95 9.38 15.93
CA SER A 246 10.66 10.02 15.65
C SER A 246 9.74 10.04 16.87
N GLU A 247 9.75 8.98 17.69
CA GLU A 247 9.01 8.91 18.95
C GLU A 247 9.50 9.96 19.95
N LYS A 248 10.82 10.09 20.14
CA LYS A 248 11.42 11.11 21.01
C LYS A 248 11.05 12.54 20.57
N ARG A 249 11.09 12.81 19.27
CA ARG A 249 10.74 14.12 18.72
C ARG A 249 9.24 14.40 18.86
N LEU A 250 8.39 13.41 18.63
CA LEU A 250 6.94 13.53 18.81
C LEU A 250 6.59 13.85 20.27
N GLU A 251 7.19 13.15 21.23
CA GLU A 251 6.97 13.40 22.67
C GLU A 251 7.43 14.81 23.08
N LYS A 252 8.57 15.27 22.55
CA LYS A 252 9.09 16.62 22.77
C LYS A 252 8.24 17.70 22.11
N TRP A 253 7.70 17.44 20.92
CA TRP A 253 6.80 18.36 20.24
C TRP A 253 5.48 18.48 21.00
N PHE A 254 4.90 17.34 21.40
CA PHE A 254 3.62 17.28 22.10
C PHE A 254 3.66 17.95 23.48
N SER A 255 4.77 17.83 24.22
CA SER A 255 4.90 18.50 25.53
C SER A 255 4.90 20.03 25.44
N ARG A 256 5.22 20.59 24.28
CA ARG A 256 5.19 22.04 24.03
C ARG A 256 3.83 22.52 23.54
N GLN A 257 3.11 21.68 22.80
CA GLN A 257 1.86 22.05 22.12
C GLN A 257 0.79 20.95 22.26
N PRO A 258 0.36 20.60 23.49
CA PRO A 258 -0.64 19.57 23.70
C PRO A 258 -1.98 20.04 23.11
N ALA A 259 -2.55 19.22 22.23
CA ALA A 259 -3.87 19.47 21.64
C ALA A 259 -4.66 18.18 21.45
N GLU A 260 -5.98 18.31 21.42
CA GLU A 260 -6.90 17.23 21.08
C GLU A 260 -6.92 16.99 19.57
N ILE A 261 -6.82 18.06 18.77
CA ILE A 261 -6.71 18.00 17.32
C ILE A 261 -5.32 18.47 16.91
N ILE A 262 -4.60 17.63 16.16
CA ILE A 262 -3.32 17.98 15.56
C ILE A 262 -3.47 17.88 14.04
N VAL A 263 -3.29 19.00 13.33
CA VAL A 263 -3.20 19.00 11.86
C VAL A 263 -1.74 18.98 11.48
N ALA A 264 -1.35 18.00 10.67
CA ALA A 264 0.02 17.68 10.36
C ALA A 264 0.25 17.55 8.85
N THR A 265 1.47 17.84 8.42
CA THR A 265 1.88 17.62 7.03
C THR A 265 2.00 16.13 6.71
N GLY A 266 1.50 15.71 5.55
CA GLY A 266 1.87 14.42 4.96
C GLY A 266 3.17 14.53 4.16
N PHE A 267 3.66 13.40 3.63
CA PHE A 267 4.72 13.30 2.61
C PHE A 267 6.13 13.78 3.01
N ILE A 268 6.28 14.77 3.90
CA ILE A 268 7.56 15.36 4.27
C ILE A 268 8.10 14.82 5.59
N ALA A 269 9.42 14.73 5.70
CA ALA A 269 10.17 14.28 6.87
C ALA A 269 11.56 14.93 6.89
N SER A 270 12.40 14.59 7.86
CA SER A 270 13.80 15.03 7.92
C SER A 270 14.78 13.86 7.99
N THR A 271 16.01 14.07 7.54
CA THR A 271 17.12 13.16 7.86
C THR A 271 17.58 13.35 9.32
N ALA A 272 18.49 12.50 9.79
CA ALA A 272 19.10 12.64 11.12
C ALA A 272 19.82 13.99 11.30
N GLU A 273 20.34 14.57 10.22
CA GLU A 273 20.99 15.88 10.16
C GLU A 273 20.01 17.05 10.04
N ASN A 274 18.70 16.78 10.14
CA ASN A 274 17.61 17.75 9.97
C ASN A 274 17.54 18.36 8.57
N ILE A 275 17.96 17.62 7.54
CA ILE A 275 17.78 18.01 6.15
C ILE A 275 16.36 17.61 5.73
N PRO A 276 15.54 18.54 5.21
CA PRO A 276 14.21 18.21 4.69
C PRO A 276 14.28 17.18 3.56
N THR A 277 13.41 16.19 3.63
CA THR A 277 13.29 15.10 2.65
C THR A 277 11.84 14.66 2.53
N THR A 278 11.55 13.71 1.64
CA THR A 278 10.21 13.18 1.43
C THR A 278 10.15 11.69 1.73
N LEU A 279 8.95 11.21 2.04
CA LEU A 279 8.62 9.81 2.22
C LEU A 279 8.47 9.05 0.89
N LYS A 280 8.70 9.73 -0.24
CA LYS A 280 8.64 9.20 -1.61
C LYS A 280 7.21 8.75 -1.96
N ARG A 281 7.08 7.64 -2.67
CA ARG A 281 5.79 7.12 -3.18
C ARG A 281 4.76 6.92 -2.07
N ASP A 282 3.53 7.39 -2.30
CA ASP A 282 2.41 7.39 -1.36
C ASP A 282 2.77 8.00 0.00
N GLY A 283 3.68 8.98 0.01
CA GLY A 283 4.29 9.45 1.24
C GLY A 283 3.31 10.04 2.24
N SER A 284 2.19 10.64 1.84
CA SER A 284 1.17 11.11 2.79
C SER A 284 0.42 9.97 3.47
N ASP A 285 0.11 8.88 2.76
CA ASP A 285 -0.48 7.69 3.37
C ASP A 285 0.53 7.02 4.30
N PHE A 286 1.80 6.98 3.88
CA PHE A 286 2.89 6.47 4.71
C PHE A 286 3.11 7.31 5.98
N SER A 287 3.03 8.66 5.91
CA SER A 287 3.04 9.54 7.09
C SER A 287 1.97 9.13 8.10
N ALA A 288 0.74 8.92 7.64
CA ALA A 288 -0.38 8.54 8.50
C ALA A 288 -0.18 7.16 9.14
N ALA A 289 0.38 6.21 8.40
CA ALA A 289 0.70 4.89 8.93
C ALA A 289 1.82 4.94 9.99
N ILE A 290 2.89 5.69 9.73
CA ILE A 290 4.00 5.88 10.69
C ILE A 290 3.47 6.51 11.97
N ILE A 291 2.74 7.63 11.85
CA ILE A 291 2.21 8.35 13.01
C ILE A 291 1.17 7.50 13.75
N GLY A 292 0.31 6.77 13.03
CA GLY A 292 -0.61 5.81 13.61
C GLY A 292 0.09 4.78 14.49
N SER A 293 1.21 4.22 14.03
CA SER A 293 2.05 3.33 14.84
C SER A 293 2.68 4.05 16.05
N LEU A 294 3.25 5.25 15.86
CA LEU A 294 3.89 6.02 16.95
C LEU A 294 2.94 6.37 18.10
N VAL A 295 1.69 6.74 17.80
CA VAL A 295 0.66 7.04 18.82
C VAL A 295 -0.16 5.81 19.23
N ARG A 296 0.11 4.65 18.63
CA ARG A 296 -0.67 3.40 18.76
C ARG A 296 -2.17 3.67 18.58
N ALA A 297 -2.49 4.32 17.47
CA ALA A 297 -3.84 4.77 17.16
C ALA A 297 -4.83 3.60 17.10
N ARG A 298 -6.09 3.87 17.43
CA ARG A 298 -7.19 2.91 17.25
C ARG A 298 -7.33 2.47 15.79
N GLN A 299 -7.16 3.42 14.88
CA GLN A 299 -7.27 3.21 13.43
C GLN A 299 -6.56 4.32 12.66
N VAL A 300 -6.24 4.02 11.41
CA VAL A 300 -5.82 5.00 10.40
C VAL A 300 -6.89 5.08 9.32
N THR A 301 -7.52 6.23 9.12
CA THR A 301 -8.55 6.42 8.09
C THR A 301 -7.94 7.12 6.89
N ILE A 302 -7.99 6.51 5.71
CA ILE A 302 -7.56 7.11 4.44
C ILE A 302 -8.79 7.61 3.70
N TRP A 303 -8.91 8.93 3.63
CA TRP A 303 -9.99 9.62 2.90
C TRP A 303 -9.57 9.87 1.45
N THR A 304 -10.36 9.31 0.55
CA THR A 304 -10.15 9.32 -0.90
C THR A 304 -11.44 9.74 -1.64
N ASP A 305 -11.44 9.61 -2.96
CA ASP A 305 -12.56 9.93 -3.86
C ASP A 305 -13.38 8.71 -4.31
N VAL A 306 -13.11 7.53 -3.73
CA VAL A 306 -13.83 6.27 -3.99
C VAL A 306 -14.46 5.72 -2.71
N ASP A 307 -15.60 5.04 -2.86
CA ASP A 307 -16.43 4.49 -1.77
C ASP A 307 -15.78 3.36 -0.97
N GLY A 308 -14.66 2.84 -1.44
CA GLY A 308 -13.89 1.78 -0.82
C GLY A 308 -13.00 1.08 -1.85
N VAL A 309 -12.49 -0.09 -1.48
CA VAL A 309 -11.79 -0.99 -2.39
C VAL A 309 -12.80 -1.86 -3.12
N PHE A 310 -12.75 -1.88 -4.44
CA PHE A 310 -13.65 -2.70 -5.26
C PHE A 310 -13.06 -4.09 -5.52
N SER A 311 -13.93 -5.09 -5.69
CA SER A 311 -13.57 -6.46 -6.06
C SER A 311 -12.90 -6.59 -7.43
N ALA A 312 -13.05 -5.59 -8.29
CA ALA A 312 -12.37 -5.44 -9.58
C ALA A 312 -12.41 -3.96 -9.97
N ASP A 313 -11.65 -3.53 -10.99
CA ASP A 313 -11.75 -2.14 -11.49
C ASP A 313 -13.19 -1.86 -11.99
N PRO A 314 -13.96 -0.96 -11.34
CA PRO A 314 -15.34 -0.69 -11.69
C PRO A 314 -15.50 -0.07 -13.08
N ARG A 315 -14.42 0.47 -13.67
CA ARG A 315 -14.41 0.99 -15.05
C ARG A 315 -14.37 -0.13 -16.07
N LYS A 316 -13.85 -1.31 -15.70
CA LYS A 316 -13.78 -2.51 -16.55
C LYS A 316 -14.91 -3.49 -16.25
N VAL A 317 -15.37 -3.56 -15.00
CA VAL A 317 -16.43 -4.46 -14.52
C VAL A 317 -17.50 -3.65 -13.78
N SER A 318 -18.64 -3.41 -14.42
CA SER A 318 -19.74 -2.62 -13.85
C SER A 318 -20.35 -3.22 -12.58
N GLU A 319 -20.27 -4.54 -12.43
CA GLU A 319 -20.80 -5.30 -11.30
C GLU A 319 -19.78 -5.46 -10.16
N ALA A 320 -18.66 -4.74 -10.22
CA ALA A 320 -17.68 -4.73 -9.14
C ALA A 320 -18.33 -4.25 -7.84
N VAL A 321 -18.12 -4.98 -6.76
CA VAL A 321 -18.70 -4.70 -5.45
C VAL A 321 -17.66 -4.08 -4.53
N ILE A 322 -18.10 -3.22 -3.60
CA ILE A 322 -17.23 -2.68 -2.55
C ILE A 322 -16.97 -3.79 -1.54
N LEU A 323 -15.70 -4.02 -1.25
CA LEU A 323 -15.27 -4.98 -0.24
C LEU A 323 -15.42 -4.35 1.13
N SER A 324 -16.16 -5.01 2.02
CA SER A 324 -16.33 -4.54 3.41
C SER A 324 -15.03 -4.70 4.20
N THR A 325 -14.33 -5.82 4.02
CA THR A 325 -13.09 -6.15 4.73
C THR A 325 -12.02 -6.77 3.83
N LEU A 326 -10.77 -6.41 4.11
CA LEU A 326 -9.57 -7.00 3.51
C LEU A 326 -8.55 -7.31 4.60
N SER A 327 -7.78 -8.37 4.40
CA SER A 327 -6.54 -8.57 5.16
C SER A 327 -5.45 -7.62 4.68
N TYR A 328 -4.45 -7.36 5.52
CA TYR A 328 -3.25 -6.64 5.09
C TYR A 328 -2.57 -7.28 3.88
N GLN A 329 -2.51 -8.61 3.83
CA GLN A 329 -1.88 -9.35 2.74
C GLN A 329 -2.69 -9.27 1.44
N GLU A 330 -4.02 -9.39 1.51
CA GLU A 330 -4.86 -9.19 0.33
C GLU A 330 -4.71 -7.76 -0.22
N ALA A 331 -4.76 -6.75 0.65
CA ALA A 331 -4.58 -5.35 0.24
C ALA A 331 -3.19 -5.09 -0.38
N TRP A 332 -2.15 -5.73 0.16
CA TRP A 332 -0.81 -5.70 -0.41
C TRP A 332 -0.80 -6.28 -1.83
N GLU A 333 -1.26 -7.53 -2.01
CA GLU A 333 -1.27 -8.18 -3.32
C GLU A 333 -2.09 -7.42 -4.35
N MET A 334 -3.27 -6.92 -3.96
CA MET A 334 -4.09 -6.05 -4.81
C MET A 334 -3.29 -4.84 -5.32
N SER A 335 -2.56 -4.18 -4.41
CA SER A 335 -1.75 -3.00 -4.73
C SER A 335 -0.56 -3.33 -5.62
N TYR A 336 0.04 -4.50 -5.44
CA TYR A 336 1.10 -4.99 -6.31
C TYR A 336 0.60 -5.21 -7.74
N PHE A 337 -0.60 -5.78 -7.91
CA PHE A 337 -1.20 -6.06 -9.21
C PHE A 337 -1.99 -4.89 -9.83
N GLY A 338 -1.76 -3.67 -9.35
CA GLY A 338 -2.26 -2.44 -9.98
C GLY A 338 -3.67 -2.02 -9.56
N ALA A 339 -4.29 -2.67 -8.56
CA ALA A 339 -5.44 -2.10 -7.91
C ALA A 339 -4.96 -0.95 -7.02
N ASN A 340 -5.43 0.28 -7.26
CA ASN A 340 -5.04 1.47 -6.48
C ASN A 340 -5.66 1.42 -5.07
N VAL A 341 -5.10 0.57 -4.19
CA VAL A 341 -5.54 0.43 -2.79
C VAL A 341 -4.59 1.22 -1.88
N LEU A 342 -3.42 0.67 -1.56
CA LEU A 342 -2.41 1.33 -0.73
C LEU A 342 -1.03 0.73 -1.02
N HIS A 343 -0.02 1.56 -1.22
CA HIS A 343 1.34 1.05 -1.38
C HIS A 343 1.74 0.15 -0.19
N PRO A 344 2.41 -1.00 -0.41
CA PRO A 344 2.76 -1.94 0.66
C PRO A 344 3.56 -1.32 1.83
N ARG A 345 4.40 -0.32 1.54
CA ARG A 345 5.14 0.45 2.56
C ARG A 345 4.23 1.16 3.56
N THR A 346 3.03 1.56 3.16
CA THR A 346 2.02 2.17 4.04
C THR A 346 1.40 1.14 4.98
N ILE A 347 1.32 -0.13 4.58
CA ILE A 347 0.67 -1.18 5.38
C ILE A 347 1.59 -1.69 6.49
N ILE A 348 2.91 -1.75 6.24
CA ILE A 348 3.90 -2.32 7.16
C ILE A 348 3.87 -1.71 8.58
N PRO A 349 3.85 -0.37 8.78
CA PRO A 349 3.87 0.24 10.11
C PRO A 349 2.68 -0.20 10.97
N VAL A 350 1.49 -0.11 10.40
CA VAL A 350 0.23 -0.40 11.11
C VAL A 350 0.00 -1.89 11.30
N MET A 351 0.52 -2.73 10.39
CA MET A 351 0.43 -4.19 10.50
C MET A 351 1.17 -4.71 11.73
N LYS A 352 2.32 -4.13 12.08
CA LYS A 352 3.12 -4.53 13.26
C LYS A 352 2.32 -4.40 14.56
N ASP A 353 1.53 -3.35 14.67
CA ASP A 353 0.73 -3.01 15.85
C ASP A 353 -0.75 -3.44 15.72
N ASN A 354 -1.11 -4.14 14.63
CA ASN A 354 -2.49 -4.54 14.28
C ASN A 354 -3.49 -3.37 14.23
N ILE A 355 -3.04 -2.21 13.79
CA ILE A 355 -3.88 -1.01 13.65
C ILE A 355 -4.66 -1.12 12.33
N PRO A 356 -6.00 -1.15 12.36
CA PRO A 356 -6.81 -1.23 11.15
C PRO A 356 -6.69 0.04 10.30
N ILE A 357 -6.66 -0.13 8.98
CA ILE A 357 -6.78 0.97 8.03
C ILE A 357 -8.22 1.01 7.50
N VAL A 358 -8.84 2.18 7.48
CA VAL A 358 -10.20 2.37 6.97
C VAL A 358 -10.18 3.25 5.74
N ILE A 359 -10.57 2.73 4.58
CA ILE A 359 -10.71 3.51 3.34
C ILE A 359 -12.11 4.11 3.28
N ARG A 360 -12.23 5.43 3.14
CA ARG A 360 -13.51 6.14 3.05
C ARG A 360 -13.54 7.18 1.94
N ASN A 361 -14.74 7.46 1.43
CA ASN A 361 -14.96 8.52 0.45
C ASN A 361 -15.30 9.85 1.13
N MET A 362 -14.53 10.90 0.83
CA MET A 362 -14.79 12.25 1.32
C MET A 362 -16.05 12.88 0.68
N PHE A 363 -16.45 12.40 -0.49
CA PHE A 363 -17.59 12.93 -1.26
C PHE A 363 -18.87 12.10 -1.07
N ASN A 364 -18.78 10.96 -0.38
CA ASN A 364 -19.92 10.11 -0.04
C ASN A 364 -19.74 9.54 1.37
N LEU A 365 -20.04 10.34 2.39
CA LEU A 365 -19.88 9.96 3.81
C LEU A 365 -20.80 8.79 4.23
N SER A 366 -21.86 8.51 3.45
CA SER A 366 -22.78 7.41 3.71
C SER A 366 -22.23 6.04 3.29
N ALA A 367 -21.23 6.01 2.39
CA ALA A 367 -20.60 4.76 1.96
C ALA A 367 -19.90 4.07 3.14
N PRO A 368 -20.05 2.73 3.29
CA PRO A 368 -19.47 2.00 4.41
C PRO A 368 -17.94 2.00 4.42
N GLY A 369 -17.30 2.14 3.24
CA GLY A 369 -15.85 2.03 3.12
C GLY A 369 -15.36 0.59 3.10
N THR A 370 -14.05 0.44 3.23
CA THR A 370 -13.36 -0.85 3.37
C THR A 370 -12.45 -0.81 4.58
N VAL A 371 -12.50 -1.84 5.43
CA VAL A 371 -11.57 -2.01 6.55
C VAL A 371 -10.48 -3.01 6.18
N ILE A 372 -9.22 -2.58 6.24
CA ILE A 372 -8.05 -3.42 6.06
C ILE A 372 -7.46 -3.73 7.45
N CYS A 373 -7.51 -4.98 7.87
CA CYS A 373 -7.07 -5.38 9.20
C CYS A 373 -6.45 -6.78 9.21
N LYS A 374 -5.96 -7.23 10.36
CA LYS A 374 -5.61 -8.64 10.53
C LYS A 374 -6.91 -9.46 10.60
N GLN A 375 -7.10 -10.39 9.68
CA GLN A 375 -8.30 -11.25 9.72
C GLN A 375 -8.30 -12.14 10.98
N PRO A 376 -9.46 -12.30 11.64
CA PRO A 376 -9.62 -13.26 12.73
C PRO A 376 -9.39 -14.69 12.22
N ALA A 377 -8.79 -15.56 13.04
CA ALA A 377 -8.53 -16.96 12.67
C ALA A 377 -9.81 -17.82 12.44
N ASN A 378 -11.00 -17.28 12.71
CA ASN A 378 -12.28 -18.00 12.78
C ASN A 378 -13.34 -17.51 11.76
N GLU A 379 -12.97 -17.00 10.59
CA GLU A 379 -13.93 -16.94 9.48
C GLU A 379 -14.05 -18.36 8.87
N ASP A 380 -15.02 -19.10 9.41
CA ASP A 380 -15.47 -20.40 8.93
C ASP A 380 -15.83 -20.33 7.44
N ALA A 381 -15.02 -21.04 6.65
CA ALA A 381 -15.42 -21.98 5.59
C ALA A 381 -16.59 -21.62 4.65
N ASP A 382 -16.58 -20.45 4.01
CA ASP A 382 -17.20 -20.31 2.69
C ASP A 382 -16.14 -20.35 1.59
N LEU A 383 -16.30 -21.28 0.64
CA LEU A 383 -15.54 -21.33 -0.63
C LEU A 383 -15.66 -20.00 -1.40
N ASP A 384 -16.78 -19.31 -1.22
CA ASP A 384 -17.09 -18.01 -1.83
C ASP A 384 -16.21 -16.88 -1.27
N ALA A 385 -15.46 -17.11 -0.18
CA ALA A 385 -14.55 -16.14 0.44
C ALA A 385 -13.05 -16.33 0.08
N CYS A 386 -12.70 -17.34 -0.73
CA CYS A 386 -11.29 -17.60 -1.06
C CYS A 386 -10.68 -16.58 -2.02
N VAL A 387 -11.46 -16.03 -2.96
CA VAL A 387 -11.02 -14.97 -3.87
C VAL A 387 -11.86 -13.73 -3.60
N LYS A 388 -11.23 -12.69 -3.07
CA LYS A 388 -11.91 -11.42 -2.74
C LYS A 388 -11.83 -10.38 -3.84
N SER A 389 -10.87 -10.50 -4.75
CA SER A 389 -10.75 -9.51 -5.82
C SER A 389 -9.98 -10.02 -7.03
N PHE A 390 -10.07 -9.23 -8.09
CA PHE A 390 -9.31 -9.39 -9.32
C PHE A 390 -8.65 -8.07 -9.69
N ALA A 391 -7.37 -8.15 -10.08
CA ALA A 391 -6.59 -7.02 -10.55
C ALA A 391 -5.96 -7.34 -11.90
N THR A 392 -5.64 -6.30 -12.67
CA THR A 392 -5.03 -6.45 -14.00
C THR A 392 -3.86 -5.51 -14.18
N ILE A 393 -2.78 -6.00 -14.79
CA ILE A 393 -1.68 -5.15 -15.29
C ILE A 393 -1.62 -5.29 -16.80
N ASP A 394 -1.83 -4.19 -17.50
CA ASP A 394 -1.79 -4.11 -18.96
C ASP A 394 -0.41 -3.66 -19.48
N LYS A 395 -0.19 -3.72 -20.80
CA LYS A 395 1.04 -3.26 -21.48
C LYS A 395 2.30 -3.96 -20.99
N LEU A 396 2.25 -5.29 -20.99
CA LEU A 396 3.37 -6.15 -20.61
C LEU A 396 3.85 -6.98 -21.80
N ALA A 397 5.10 -7.41 -21.73
CA ALA A 397 5.64 -8.46 -22.59
C ALA A 397 6.11 -9.65 -21.75
N LEU A 398 5.91 -10.85 -22.28
CA LEU A 398 6.43 -12.09 -21.69
C LEU A 398 7.74 -12.46 -22.37
N VAL A 399 8.81 -12.58 -21.59
CA VAL A 399 10.12 -13.04 -22.07
C VAL A 399 10.28 -14.49 -21.64
N ASN A 400 10.61 -15.38 -22.57
CA ASN A 400 10.89 -16.79 -22.32
C ASN A 400 12.34 -17.11 -22.71
N VAL A 401 13.11 -17.62 -21.77
CA VAL A 401 14.47 -18.13 -21.99
C VAL A 401 14.43 -19.63 -21.86
N GLU A 402 14.76 -20.33 -22.94
CA GLU A 402 14.65 -21.78 -23.05
C GLU A 402 15.93 -22.42 -23.57
N GLY A 403 16.30 -23.59 -23.03
CA GLY A 403 17.37 -24.41 -23.59
C GLY A 403 17.71 -25.66 -22.78
N THR A 404 18.09 -26.73 -23.48
CA THR A 404 18.49 -28.01 -22.85
C THR A 404 19.83 -27.93 -22.14
N GLY A 405 20.71 -26.99 -22.52
CA GLY A 405 21.97 -26.72 -21.85
C GLY A 405 21.86 -25.88 -20.57
N MET A 406 20.63 -25.53 -20.15
CA MET A 406 20.37 -24.97 -18.82
C MET A 406 20.28 -26.05 -17.74
N ALA A 407 20.12 -27.32 -18.13
CA ALA A 407 19.89 -28.42 -17.22
C ALA A 407 21.14 -28.78 -16.41
N GLY A 408 20.99 -28.86 -15.09
CA GLY A 408 22.10 -29.13 -14.18
C GLY A 408 23.19 -28.06 -14.15
N VAL A 409 22.96 -26.86 -14.71
CA VAL A 409 23.90 -25.72 -14.67
C VAL A 409 23.41 -24.68 -13.65
N PRO A 410 23.96 -24.67 -12.43
CA PRO A 410 23.65 -23.63 -11.46
C PRO A 410 23.94 -22.24 -12.01
N GLY A 411 23.08 -21.27 -11.70
CA GLY A 411 23.34 -19.86 -11.96
C GLY A 411 22.71 -19.27 -13.22
N THR A 412 22.04 -20.05 -14.09
CA THR A 412 21.34 -19.48 -15.25
C THR A 412 20.28 -18.46 -14.85
N SER A 413 19.43 -18.77 -13.86
CA SER A 413 18.43 -17.82 -13.35
C SER A 413 19.08 -16.55 -12.80
N SER A 414 20.19 -16.68 -12.08
CA SER A 414 20.96 -15.54 -11.57
C SER A 414 21.50 -14.69 -12.72
N ALA A 415 22.02 -15.31 -13.78
CA ALA A 415 22.51 -14.60 -14.97
C ALA A 415 21.38 -13.86 -15.71
N ILE A 416 20.19 -14.46 -15.83
CA ILE A 416 19.01 -13.81 -16.42
C ILE A 416 18.65 -12.57 -15.61
N PHE A 417 18.40 -12.70 -14.30
CA PHE A 417 17.92 -11.58 -13.50
C PHE A 417 18.99 -10.53 -13.22
N SER A 418 20.28 -10.89 -13.29
CA SER A 418 21.37 -9.91 -13.27
C SER A 418 21.34 -9.02 -14.53
N ALA A 419 21.19 -9.62 -15.71
CA ALA A 419 21.09 -8.86 -16.97
C ALA A 419 19.85 -7.95 -17.01
N VAL A 420 18.72 -8.41 -16.44
CA VAL A 420 17.50 -7.60 -16.32
C VAL A 420 17.71 -6.43 -15.33
N LYS A 421 18.39 -6.68 -14.20
CA LYS A 421 18.72 -5.65 -13.20
C LYS A 421 19.66 -4.58 -13.77
N GLU A 422 20.65 -4.97 -14.57
CA GLU A 422 21.62 -4.04 -15.18
C GLU A 422 20.97 -2.99 -16.08
N VAL A 423 19.84 -3.33 -16.72
CA VAL A 423 19.04 -2.39 -17.51
C VAL A 423 17.96 -1.67 -16.70
N GLY A 424 17.87 -1.93 -15.40
CA GLY A 424 16.88 -1.32 -14.50
C GLY A 424 15.44 -1.74 -14.74
N ALA A 425 15.21 -2.87 -15.42
CA ALA A 425 13.86 -3.32 -15.75
C ALA A 425 13.18 -4.02 -14.56
N ASN A 426 11.88 -3.80 -14.42
CA ASN A 426 11.08 -4.35 -13.34
C ASN A 426 10.43 -5.68 -13.75
N VAL A 427 10.73 -6.75 -13.02
CA VAL A 427 10.10 -8.07 -13.24
C VAL A 427 8.84 -8.16 -12.39
N ILE A 428 7.69 -8.32 -13.05
CA ILE A 428 6.36 -8.31 -12.41
C ILE A 428 5.92 -9.72 -12.00
N MET A 429 6.30 -10.71 -12.80
CA MET A 429 5.90 -12.09 -12.61
C MET A 429 6.99 -13.00 -13.14
N ILE A 430 7.24 -14.11 -12.45
CA ILE A 430 8.14 -15.18 -12.88
C ILE A 430 7.33 -16.48 -12.89
N SER A 431 7.44 -17.24 -13.96
CA SER A 431 6.92 -18.59 -14.06
C SER A 431 7.98 -19.52 -14.64
N GLN A 432 8.12 -20.68 -14.02
CA GLN A 432 9.21 -21.59 -14.30
C GLN A 432 8.67 -23.01 -14.25
N ALA A 433 8.27 -23.53 -15.41
CA ALA A 433 7.72 -24.88 -15.52
C ALA A 433 8.79 -25.97 -15.27
N SER A 434 10.05 -25.68 -15.58
CA SER A 434 11.18 -26.58 -15.34
C SER A 434 12.43 -25.78 -14.99
N SER A 435 13.04 -26.07 -13.83
CA SER A 435 14.20 -25.34 -13.29
C SER A 435 15.43 -25.44 -14.15
N GLU A 436 15.38 -26.35 -15.12
CA GLU A 436 16.49 -26.81 -15.92
C GLU A 436 16.29 -26.56 -17.42
N HIS A 437 15.12 -26.06 -17.84
CA HIS A 437 14.81 -25.96 -19.28
C HIS A 437 14.15 -24.67 -19.73
N SER A 438 13.33 -24.01 -18.90
CA SER A 438 12.61 -22.81 -19.31
C SER A 438 12.26 -21.92 -18.13
N ILE A 439 12.55 -20.63 -18.30
CA ILE A 439 12.17 -19.56 -17.38
C ILE A 439 11.44 -18.51 -18.20
N CYS A 440 10.20 -18.21 -17.82
CA CYS A 440 9.46 -17.09 -18.38
C CYS A 440 9.16 -16.04 -17.31
N PHE A 441 9.15 -14.78 -17.72
CA PHE A 441 8.87 -13.67 -16.82
C PHE A 441 8.28 -12.49 -17.57
N ALA A 442 7.45 -11.71 -16.88
CA ALA A 442 6.76 -10.55 -17.45
C ALA A 442 7.48 -9.25 -17.05
N VAL A 443 7.65 -8.36 -18.04
CA VAL A 443 8.19 -7.00 -17.86
C VAL A 443 7.28 -5.97 -18.53
N PRO A 444 7.30 -4.69 -18.12
CA PRO A 444 6.64 -3.62 -18.85
C PRO A 444 7.06 -3.58 -20.33
N GLU A 445 6.11 -3.36 -21.23
CA GLU A 445 6.34 -3.32 -22.68
C GLU A 445 7.44 -2.33 -23.07
N LYS A 446 7.48 -1.18 -22.40
CA LYS A 446 8.50 -0.13 -22.62
C LYS A 446 9.94 -0.57 -22.30
N GLU A 447 10.12 -1.60 -21.49
CA GLU A 447 11.43 -2.10 -21.02
C GLU A 447 11.91 -3.32 -21.81
N VAL A 448 11.02 -3.99 -22.54
CA VAL A 448 11.30 -5.31 -23.14
C VAL A 448 12.43 -5.30 -24.16
N ALA A 449 12.57 -4.21 -24.93
CA ALA A 449 13.62 -4.09 -25.94
C ALA A 449 15.02 -4.10 -25.31
N ALA A 450 15.20 -3.36 -24.21
CA ALA A 450 16.45 -3.31 -23.47
C ALA A 450 16.75 -4.66 -22.80
N VAL A 451 15.74 -5.29 -22.19
CA VAL A 451 15.86 -6.61 -21.58
C VAL A 451 16.26 -7.67 -22.60
N SER A 452 15.58 -7.73 -23.75
CA SER A 452 15.89 -8.68 -24.81
C SER A 452 17.32 -8.50 -25.31
N ALA A 453 17.75 -7.26 -25.59
CA ALA A 453 19.11 -6.99 -26.02
C ALA A 453 20.16 -7.43 -24.97
N ALA A 454 19.94 -7.14 -23.69
CA ALA A 454 20.83 -7.54 -22.61
C ALA A 454 20.96 -9.07 -22.50
N LEU A 455 19.85 -9.81 -22.63
CA LEU A 455 19.87 -11.28 -22.60
C LEU A 455 20.59 -11.87 -23.82
N HIS A 456 20.36 -11.32 -25.02
CA HIS A 456 21.06 -11.77 -26.23
C HIS A 456 22.57 -11.55 -26.14
N VAL A 457 23.01 -10.45 -25.51
CA VAL A 457 24.43 -10.21 -25.22
C VAL A 457 24.94 -11.20 -24.18
N ARG A 458 24.24 -11.33 -23.05
CA ARG A 458 24.65 -12.18 -21.93
C ARG A 458 24.79 -13.65 -22.30
N PHE A 459 23.93 -14.13 -23.21
CA PHE A 459 23.83 -15.53 -23.60
C PHE A 459 24.31 -15.83 -25.02
N ARG A 460 25.00 -14.88 -25.68
CA ARG A 460 25.48 -15.02 -27.07
C ARG A 460 26.21 -16.33 -27.32
N GLU A 461 27.17 -16.68 -26.47
CA GLU A 461 27.96 -17.91 -26.61
C GLU A 461 27.13 -19.18 -26.35
N ALA A 462 26.19 -19.11 -25.40
CA ALA A 462 25.31 -20.23 -25.09
C ALA A 462 24.30 -20.48 -26.22
N LEU A 463 23.78 -19.43 -26.85
CA LEU A 463 22.94 -19.49 -28.05
C LEU A 463 23.73 -20.03 -29.26
N ALA A 464 24.92 -19.49 -29.51
CA ALA A 464 25.78 -19.93 -30.61
C ALA A 464 26.22 -21.40 -30.46
N ALA A 465 26.47 -21.84 -29.24
CA ALA A 465 26.81 -23.23 -28.93
C ALA A 465 25.58 -24.17 -28.87
N GLY A 466 24.36 -23.67 -29.08
CA GLY A 466 23.11 -24.44 -28.99
C GLY A 466 22.75 -24.93 -27.59
N ARG A 467 23.40 -24.41 -26.54
CA ARG A 467 23.08 -24.70 -25.14
C ARG A 467 21.81 -23.99 -24.69
N LEU A 468 21.59 -22.79 -25.22
CA LEU A 468 20.31 -22.10 -25.16
C LEU A 468 19.63 -22.19 -26.52
N SER A 469 18.33 -22.53 -26.51
CA SER A 469 17.53 -22.69 -27.72
C SER A 469 17.02 -21.35 -28.23
N LYS A 470 16.42 -20.53 -27.37
CA LYS A 470 15.95 -19.18 -27.75
C LYS A 470 15.72 -18.26 -26.54
N VAL A 471 15.82 -16.96 -26.81
CA VAL A 471 15.25 -15.88 -25.99
C VAL A 471 14.08 -15.34 -26.80
N GLU A 472 12.87 -15.72 -26.41
CA GLU A 472 11.63 -15.35 -27.10
C GLU A 472 10.92 -14.22 -26.37
N VAL A 473 10.38 -13.27 -27.13
CA VAL A 473 9.57 -12.17 -26.60
C VAL A 473 8.17 -12.28 -27.18
N ILE A 474 7.18 -12.27 -26.30
CA ILE A 474 5.76 -12.28 -26.64
C ILE A 474 5.16 -10.95 -26.18
N HIS A 475 4.86 -10.08 -27.15
CA HIS A 475 4.29 -8.76 -26.93
C HIS A 475 2.77 -8.81 -26.64
N ASP A 476 2.22 -7.64 -26.29
CA ASP A 476 0.79 -7.40 -26.09
C ASP A 476 0.18 -8.37 -25.08
N CYS A 477 0.86 -8.50 -23.93
CA CYS A 477 0.40 -9.30 -22.81
C CYS A 477 -0.27 -8.45 -21.74
N SER A 478 -1.12 -9.09 -20.94
CA SER A 478 -1.63 -8.54 -19.70
C SER A 478 -1.68 -9.62 -18.64
N ILE A 479 -1.52 -9.25 -17.37
CA ILE A 479 -1.70 -10.14 -16.24
C ILE A 479 -3.11 -9.94 -15.69
N LEU A 480 -3.80 -11.04 -15.45
CA LEU A 480 -4.97 -11.11 -14.57
C LEU A 480 -4.55 -11.81 -13.28
N ALA A 481 -4.76 -11.15 -12.14
CA ALA A 481 -4.48 -11.68 -10.82
C ALA A 481 -5.80 -11.88 -10.07
N ALA A 482 -6.05 -13.10 -9.60
CA ALA A 482 -7.05 -13.39 -8.58
C ALA A 482 -6.39 -13.27 -7.21
N VAL A 483 -6.93 -12.45 -6.32
CA VAL A 483 -6.36 -12.16 -4.99
C VAL A 483 -7.33 -12.60 -3.90
N GLY A 484 -6.80 -13.23 -2.87
CA GLY A 484 -7.58 -13.71 -1.74
C GLY A 484 -6.73 -14.53 -0.78
N LEU A 485 -7.36 -15.36 0.04
CA LEU A 485 -6.68 -16.15 1.07
C LEU A 485 -7.04 -17.62 0.96
N ARG A 486 -6.13 -18.47 1.44
CA ARG A 486 -6.30 -19.93 1.51
C ARG A 486 -6.53 -20.57 0.12
N MET A 487 -6.06 -19.94 -0.95
CA MET A 487 -6.35 -20.43 -2.30
C MET A 487 -5.61 -21.74 -2.64
N ALA A 488 -4.36 -21.91 -2.20
CA ALA A 488 -3.63 -23.15 -2.48
C ALA A 488 -4.07 -24.31 -1.58
N SER A 489 -4.56 -23.99 -0.37
CA SER A 489 -5.15 -24.95 0.57
C SER A 489 -6.63 -25.28 0.28
N THR A 490 -7.25 -24.64 -0.71
CA THR A 490 -8.66 -24.86 -1.08
C THR A 490 -8.77 -25.50 -2.48
N PRO A 491 -9.02 -26.82 -2.56
CA PRO A 491 -9.19 -27.50 -3.84
C PRO A 491 -10.32 -26.89 -4.69
N GLY A 492 -10.03 -26.67 -5.98
CA GLY A 492 -11.02 -26.22 -6.95
C GLY A 492 -10.97 -24.73 -7.29
N VAL A 493 -10.32 -23.87 -6.50
CA VAL A 493 -10.23 -22.42 -6.79
C VAL A 493 -9.60 -22.15 -8.16
N SER A 494 -8.43 -22.75 -8.42
CA SER A 494 -7.77 -22.62 -9.73
C SER A 494 -8.63 -23.20 -10.85
N ALA A 495 -9.33 -24.32 -10.60
CA ALA A 495 -10.20 -24.94 -11.60
C ALA A 495 -11.37 -24.01 -11.98
N ILE A 496 -11.96 -23.31 -11.02
CA ILE A 496 -13.02 -22.32 -11.25
C ILE A 496 -12.50 -21.17 -12.12
N LEU A 497 -11.31 -20.64 -11.82
CA LEU A 497 -10.69 -19.58 -12.60
C LEU A 497 -10.44 -20.02 -14.05
N PHE A 498 -9.77 -21.17 -14.25
CA PHE A 498 -9.47 -21.66 -15.60
C PHE A 498 -10.72 -22.09 -16.37
N ASP A 499 -11.75 -22.64 -15.70
CA ASP A 499 -13.07 -22.91 -16.31
C ASP A 499 -13.74 -21.64 -16.82
N ALA A 500 -13.68 -20.55 -16.04
CA ALA A 500 -14.22 -19.25 -16.46
C ALA A 500 -13.52 -18.71 -17.70
N LEU A 501 -12.18 -18.77 -17.73
CA LEU A 501 -11.38 -18.34 -18.87
C LEU A 501 -11.65 -19.21 -20.12
N ALA A 502 -11.72 -20.53 -19.94
CA ALA A 502 -12.00 -21.46 -21.02
C ALA A 502 -13.39 -21.24 -21.63
N LYS A 503 -14.42 -21.05 -20.81
CA LYS A 503 -15.79 -20.73 -21.28
C LYS A 503 -15.87 -19.40 -22.02
N ALA A 504 -15.03 -18.44 -21.66
CA ALA A 504 -14.89 -17.18 -22.37
C ALA A 504 -14.04 -17.28 -23.66
N ASN A 505 -13.56 -18.49 -24.01
CA ASN A 505 -12.67 -18.77 -25.14
C ASN A 505 -11.35 -17.99 -25.07
N ILE A 506 -10.74 -17.95 -23.89
CA ILE A 506 -9.51 -17.21 -23.61
C ILE A 506 -8.36 -18.18 -23.38
N ASN A 507 -7.27 -17.98 -24.10
CA ASN A 507 -6.07 -18.79 -23.96
C ASN A 507 -5.12 -18.20 -22.91
N VAL A 508 -4.60 -19.05 -22.03
CA VAL A 508 -3.61 -18.67 -21.02
C VAL A 508 -2.20 -18.90 -21.56
N ARG A 509 -1.34 -17.88 -21.52
CA ARG A 509 0.05 -17.92 -21.99
C ARG A 509 1.03 -18.38 -20.92
N ALA A 510 0.82 -17.96 -19.67
CA ALA A 510 1.65 -18.36 -18.53
C ALA A 510 0.82 -18.28 -17.23
N ILE A 511 1.25 -19.02 -16.22
CA ILE A 511 0.59 -19.12 -14.92
C ILE A 511 1.65 -19.00 -13.83
N ALA A 512 1.36 -18.28 -12.74
CA ALA A 512 2.13 -18.35 -11.52
C ALA A 512 1.21 -18.39 -10.30
N GLN A 513 1.49 -19.35 -9.42
CA GLN A 513 0.88 -19.48 -8.11
C GLN A 513 2.01 -19.88 -7.15
N GLY A 514 2.28 -19.00 -6.19
CA GLY A 514 3.29 -19.25 -5.16
C GLY A 514 2.74 -20.05 -3.98
N CYS A 515 3.64 -20.45 -3.08
CA CYS A 515 3.28 -21.06 -1.80
C CYS A 515 2.75 -20.05 -0.75
N SER A 516 2.84 -18.75 -1.03
CA SER A 516 2.33 -17.67 -0.17
C SER A 516 0.80 -17.54 -0.21
N GLU A 517 0.12 -18.22 -1.13
CA GLU A 517 -1.34 -18.41 -1.21
C GLU A 517 -2.21 -17.14 -1.33
N TYR A 518 -1.62 -15.96 -1.58
CA TYR A 518 -2.37 -14.70 -1.65
C TYR A 518 -2.85 -14.32 -3.07
N ASN A 519 -2.26 -14.90 -4.11
CA ASN A 519 -2.65 -14.64 -5.49
C ASN A 519 -2.53 -15.89 -6.42
N ILE A 520 -3.33 -15.89 -7.48
CA ILE A 520 -3.14 -16.72 -8.69
C ILE A 520 -3.05 -15.75 -9.87
N THR A 521 -1.96 -15.81 -10.62
CA THR A 521 -1.74 -14.92 -11.77
C THR A 521 -1.69 -15.69 -13.06
N VAL A 522 -2.32 -15.12 -14.09
CA VAL A 522 -2.32 -15.65 -15.45
C VAL A 522 -1.94 -14.56 -16.42
N VAL A 523 -1.08 -14.89 -17.39
CA VAL A 523 -0.73 -14.02 -18.50
C VAL A 523 -1.64 -14.33 -19.67
N LEU A 524 -2.27 -13.31 -20.21
CA LEU A 524 -3.23 -13.36 -21.30
C LEU A 524 -2.76 -12.44 -22.43
N LYS A 525 -3.40 -12.55 -23.59
CA LYS A 525 -3.32 -11.48 -24.58
C LYS A 525 -4.01 -10.23 -24.06
N GLN A 526 -3.46 -9.06 -24.39
CA GLN A 526 -4.02 -7.78 -23.95
C GLN A 526 -5.45 -7.56 -24.46
N GLU A 527 -5.76 -7.99 -25.69
CA GLU A 527 -7.11 -7.91 -26.26
C GLU A 527 -8.17 -8.71 -25.47
N ASP A 528 -7.75 -9.77 -24.77
CA ASP A 528 -8.63 -10.64 -24.00
C ASP A 528 -8.80 -10.19 -22.54
N CYS A 529 -7.98 -9.26 -22.06
CA CYS A 529 -7.84 -8.92 -20.64
C CYS A 529 -9.17 -8.52 -19.98
N VAL A 530 -9.93 -7.61 -20.60
CA VAL A 530 -11.21 -7.13 -20.07
C VAL A 530 -12.25 -8.25 -20.04
N ARG A 531 -12.32 -9.06 -21.10
CA ARG A 531 -13.23 -10.21 -21.17
C ARG A 531 -12.89 -11.27 -20.14
N ALA A 532 -11.60 -11.53 -19.92
CA ALA A 532 -11.11 -12.45 -18.90
C ALA A 532 -11.46 -11.98 -17.49
N LEU A 533 -11.20 -10.70 -17.20
CA LEU A 533 -11.52 -10.09 -15.91
C LEU A 533 -13.01 -10.22 -15.60
N ARG A 534 -13.89 -9.92 -16.56
CA ARG A 534 -15.35 -10.06 -16.39
C ARG A 534 -15.78 -11.51 -16.20
N ALA A 535 -15.25 -12.43 -16.99
CA ALA A 535 -15.57 -13.85 -16.87
C ALA A 535 -15.15 -14.42 -15.51
N ALA A 536 -13.94 -14.11 -15.07
CA ALA A 536 -13.44 -14.50 -13.76
C ALA A 536 -14.27 -13.86 -12.64
N HIS A 537 -14.50 -12.54 -12.68
CA HIS A 537 -15.29 -11.85 -11.66
C HIS A 537 -16.72 -12.41 -11.56
N SER A 538 -17.43 -12.57 -12.68
CA SER A 538 -18.79 -13.14 -12.70
C SER A 538 -18.84 -14.53 -12.09
N ARG A 539 -17.85 -15.38 -12.37
CA ARG A 539 -17.78 -16.76 -11.86
C ARG A 539 -17.66 -16.83 -10.34
N PHE A 540 -16.93 -15.89 -9.73
CA PHE A 540 -16.68 -15.86 -8.29
C PHE A 540 -17.69 -15.01 -7.50
N PHE A 541 -18.26 -13.96 -8.10
CA PHE A 541 -19.12 -13.00 -7.39
C PHE A 541 -20.60 -13.06 -7.73
N LEU A 542 -20.96 -13.53 -8.94
CA LEU A 542 -22.33 -13.40 -9.42
C LEU A 542 -23.04 -14.73 -9.46
N SER A 543 -22.43 -15.79 -10.00
CA SER A 543 -23.10 -17.08 -10.05
C SER A 543 -22.23 -18.28 -10.41
N LYS A 544 -22.65 -19.46 -9.94
CA LYS A 544 -22.06 -20.72 -10.43
C LYS A 544 -22.45 -21.04 -11.89
N THR A 545 -23.47 -20.38 -12.44
CA THR A 545 -24.02 -20.67 -13.77
C THR A 545 -24.38 -19.37 -14.49
N THR A 546 -23.45 -18.81 -15.25
CA THR A 546 -23.74 -17.67 -16.12
C THR A 546 -24.32 -18.16 -17.45
N LEU A 547 -25.52 -17.71 -17.81
CA LEU A 547 -26.21 -18.05 -19.05
C LEU A 547 -26.21 -16.85 -20.00
N ALA A 548 -25.38 -16.92 -21.04
CA ALA A 548 -25.37 -15.93 -22.11
C ALA A 548 -26.48 -16.25 -23.14
N ILE A 549 -27.42 -15.34 -23.31
CA ILE A 549 -28.59 -15.47 -24.19
C ILE A 549 -28.42 -14.53 -25.39
N GLY A 550 -28.45 -15.12 -26.58
CA GLY A 550 -28.68 -14.39 -27.83
C GLY A 550 -30.13 -14.52 -28.26
N VAL A 551 -30.82 -13.42 -28.51
CA VAL A 551 -32.22 -13.41 -28.98
C VAL A 551 -32.26 -13.14 -30.48
N ILE A 552 -32.73 -14.11 -31.26
CA ILE A 552 -32.95 -13.98 -32.70
C ILE A 552 -34.45 -13.75 -32.95
N GLY A 553 -34.80 -12.62 -33.54
CA GLY A 553 -36.17 -12.20 -33.82
C GLY A 553 -36.82 -11.48 -32.63
N PRO A 554 -36.52 -10.18 -32.39
CA PRO A 554 -37.11 -9.39 -31.30
C PRO A 554 -38.56 -8.96 -31.57
N GLY A 555 -39.29 -9.70 -32.41
CA GLY A 555 -40.73 -9.48 -32.63
C GLY A 555 -41.54 -9.80 -31.37
N LEU A 556 -42.86 -10.02 -31.52
CA LEU A 556 -43.78 -10.16 -30.39
C LEU A 556 -43.32 -11.18 -29.33
N ILE A 557 -42.84 -12.35 -29.77
CA ILE A 557 -42.37 -13.43 -28.88
C ILE A 557 -41.03 -13.07 -28.23
N GLY A 558 -40.07 -12.58 -29.02
CA GLY A 558 -38.75 -12.18 -28.51
C GLY A 558 -38.85 -11.04 -27.49
N ALA A 559 -39.70 -10.06 -27.73
CA ALA A 559 -39.97 -8.98 -26.78
C ALA A 559 -40.61 -9.48 -25.48
N THR A 560 -41.52 -10.46 -25.57
CA THR A 560 -42.14 -11.09 -24.40
C THR A 560 -41.10 -11.85 -23.57
N LEU A 561 -40.23 -12.64 -24.22
CA LEU A 561 -39.12 -13.32 -23.55
C LEU A 561 -38.17 -12.33 -22.87
N LEU A 562 -37.79 -11.24 -23.54
CA LEU A 562 -36.92 -10.21 -22.98
C LEU A 562 -37.55 -9.54 -21.75
N ASN A 563 -38.85 -9.27 -21.77
CA ASN A 563 -39.56 -8.76 -20.59
C ASN A 563 -39.57 -9.77 -19.44
N GLN A 564 -39.85 -11.05 -19.72
CA GLN A 564 -39.80 -12.11 -18.72
C GLN A 564 -38.40 -12.26 -18.12
N LEU A 565 -37.35 -12.22 -18.94
CA LEU A 565 -35.97 -12.25 -18.48
C LEU A 565 -35.67 -11.07 -17.58
N ARG A 566 -36.02 -9.84 -17.99
CA ARG A 566 -35.85 -8.63 -17.17
C ARG A 566 -36.52 -8.79 -15.80
N ASP A 567 -37.74 -9.31 -15.76
CA ASP A 567 -38.54 -9.40 -14.55
C ASP A 567 -38.07 -10.57 -13.64
N GLN A 568 -37.40 -11.59 -14.18
CA GLN A 568 -36.94 -12.78 -13.45
C GLN A 568 -35.44 -12.78 -13.12
N VAL A 569 -34.61 -11.95 -13.75
CA VAL A 569 -33.15 -11.93 -13.55
C VAL A 569 -32.76 -11.80 -12.08
N ALA A 570 -33.43 -10.92 -11.32
CA ALA A 570 -33.15 -10.76 -9.89
C ALA A 570 -33.47 -12.05 -9.10
N ILE A 571 -34.62 -12.68 -9.39
CA ILE A 571 -35.08 -13.90 -8.71
C ILE A 571 -34.16 -15.08 -9.05
N LEU A 572 -33.77 -15.23 -10.33
CA LEU A 572 -32.85 -16.28 -10.77
C LEU A 572 -31.47 -16.13 -10.14
N LYS A 573 -31.02 -14.88 -9.94
CA LYS A 573 -29.77 -14.57 -9.27
C LYS A 573 -29.84 -14.87 -7.77
N GLU A 574 -30.83 -14.35 -7.07
CA GLU A 574 -30.96 -14.49 -5.61
C GLU A 574 -31.28 -15.92 -5.17
N ASN A 575 -32.23 -16.58 -5.84
CA ASN A 575 -32.76 -17.86 -5.37
C ASN A 575 -32.06 -19.07 -5.99
N MET A 576 -31.51 -18.94 -7.20
CA MET A 576 -30.94 -20.06 -7.93
C MET A 576 -29.45 -19.89 -8.26
N ASN A 577 -28.85 -18.74 -7.93
CA ASN A 577 -27.48 -18.44 -8.26
C ASN A 577 -27.18 -18.68 -9.76
N ILE A 578 -28.07 -18.15 -10.62
CA ILE A 578 -27.95 -18.15 -12.09
C ILE A 578 -27.91 -16.70 -12.57
N ASP A 579 -26.83 -16.32 -13.24
CA ASP A 579 -26.68 -15.00 -13.85
C ASP A 579 -27.06 -15.05 -15.34
N VAL A 580 -28.21 -14.48 -15.70
CA VAL A 580 -28.72 -14.49 -17.07
C VAL A 580 -28.38 -13.18 -17.78
N ARG A 581 -27.62 -13.26 -18.88
CA ARG A 581 -27.12 -12.10 -19.62
C ARG A 581 -27.59 -12.14 -21.06
N VAL A 582 -28.30 -11.11 -21.51
CA VAL A 582 -28.65 -10.97 -22.93
C VAL A 582 -27.47 -10.30 -23.65
N ILE A 583 -26.67 -11.11 -24.35
CA ILE A 583 -25.42 -10.65 -24.99
C ILE A 583 -25.63 -10.12 -26.41
N GLY A 584 -26.77 -10.42 -27.03
CA GLY A 584 -27.09 -9.93 -28.35
C GLY A 584 -28.56 -10.11 -28.70
N ILE A 585 -29.08 -9.16 -29.46
CA ILE A 585 -30.44 -9.20 -30.00
C ILE A 585 -30.34 -8.92 -31.49
N THR A 586 -30.79 -9.84 -32.33
CA THR A 586 -30.70 -9.70 -33.78
C THR A 586 -32.06 -9.87 -34.45
N GLY A 587 -32.44 -8.91 -35.29
CA GLY A 587 -33.62 -8.95 -36.16
C GLY A 587 -33.23 -9.26 -37.61
N ALA A 588 -34.17 -9.07 -38.54
CA ALA A 588 -33.94 -9.37 -39.95
C ALA A 588 -32.87 -8.48 -40.61
N SER A 589 -32.67 -7.26 -40.09
CA SER A 589 -31.79 -6.24 -40.70
C SER A 589 -30.87 -5.54 -39.70
N THR A 590 -31.00 -5.78 -38.41
CA THR A 590 -30.25 -5.07 -37.36
C THR A 590 -29.82 -6.03 -36.26
N MET A 591 -28.64 -5.81 -35.71
CA MET A 591 -28.11 -6.58 -34.58
C MET A 591 -27.57 -5.61 -33.53
N LEU A 592 -28.05 -5.78 -32.30
CA LEU A 592 -27.55 -5.11 -31.12
C LEU A 592 -26.69 -6.11 -30.35
N LEU A 593 -25.45 -5.72 -30.07
CA LEU A 593 -24.53 -6.50 -29.26
C LEU A 593 -24.32 -5.77 -27.94
N SER A 594 -24.36 -6.54 -26.86
CA SER A 594 -23.89 -6.08 -25.56
C SER A 594 -22.37 -6.15 -25.55
N GLU A 595 -21.70 -5.04 -25.24
CA GLU A 595 -20.27 -5.09 -24.91
C GLU A 595 -20.03 -5.61 -23.49
N THR A 596 -21.06 -5.75 -22.65
CA THR A 596 -21.02 -6.21 -21.25
C THR A 596 -21.22 -7.71 -21.10
#